data_AF-E3KIK9-F1
#
_entry.id   AF-E3KIK9-F1
#
_cell.length_a   1.000
_cell.length_b   1.000
_cell.length_c   1.000
_cell.angle_alpha   90.00
_cell.angle_beta   90.00
_cell.angle_gamma   90.00
#
_symmetry.space_group_name_H-M   'P 1'
#
loop_
_entity.id
_entity.type
_entity.pdbx_description
1 polymer ?
#
loop_
_entity_poly.entity_id
_entity_poly.type
_entity_poly.pdbx_seq_one_letter_code
_entity_poly.pdbx_strand_id
1 'polypeptide(L)'
;MVQRICLYRVDYKKCFKLKPGSKVIAAEILNSGTVFQMVAEYERQKMDLSKESYSIWPNCIMRSYAAARQFLAQFAHAVKSSDDCSTSQKQLAAKLRIVDNFPVHHDFMNRGRSGDPYVEGQDDDMLPAREDTPESYYVDGPHDPEEEPSRVFIMEEHIEGYSTLLSAATKDYYISNHSKTIDLLLHSFQHWVHAHTKGQMTITNFKGNPPLIAKPQIVDLNNKYGNF
;
A
#
# COMPACT_ATOMS: atom_id res chain seq x y z
N MET A 1 22.80 -14.46 14.30
CA MET A 1 22.37 -14.47 12.89
C MET A 1 22.17 -13.02 12.48
N VAL A 2 23.06 -12.46 11.65
CA VAL A 2 22.97 -11.04 11.27
C VAL A 2 21.82 -10.92 10.29
N GLN A 3 20.77 -10.21 10.69
CA GLN A 3 19.61 -9.90 9.85
C GLN A 3 20.14 -9.12 8.65
N ARG A 4 20.12 -9.70 7.45
CA ARG A 4 20.46 -8.97 6.22
C ARG A 4 19.34 -7.96 5.99
N ILE A 5 19.53 -6.74 6.47
CA ILE A 5 18.65 -5.61 6.17
C ILE A 5 18.72 -5.41 4.66
N CYS A 6 17.58 -5.54 3.97
CA CYS A 6 17.49 -5.18 2.56
C CYS A 6 17.81 -3.70 2.43
N LEU A 7 18.80 -3.35 1.61
CA LEU A 7 19.09 -1.96 1.29
C LEU A 7 18.03 -1.46 0.34
N TYR A 8 17.61 -0.22 0.49
CA TYR A 8 16.65 0.40 -0.41
C TYR A 8 17.10 1.83 -0.73
N ARG A 9 16.56 2.38 -1.82
CA ARG A 9 16.76 3.77 -2.24
C ARG A 9 15.43 4.37 -2.66
N VAL A 10 15.28 5.68 -2.44
CA VAL A 10 14.12 6.45 -2.90
C VAL A 10 14.62 7.59 -3.77
N ASP A 11 13.86 7.94 -4.81
CA ASP A 11 14.17 9.02 -5.74
C ASP A 11 13.14 10.13 -5.60
N TYR A 12 13.48 11.15 -4.80
CA TYR A 12 12.62 12.31 -4.55
C TYR A 12 12.32 13.15 -5.81
N LYS A 13 13.18 13.06 -6.84
CA LYS A 13 13.02 13.81 -8.10
C LYS A 13 12.05 13.12 -9.04
N LYS A 14 11.98 11.78 -9.00
CA LYS A 14 11.07 10.98 -9.82
C LYS A 14 9.71 10.76 -9.13
N CYS A 15 8.86 11.77 -9.21
CA CYS A 15 7.49 11.72 -8.71
C CYS A 15 6.53 11.08 -9.72
N PHE A 16 5.80 10.05 -9.30
CA PHE A 16 4.72 9.44 -10.09
C PHE A 16 3.37 10.10 -9.83
N LYS A 17 3.10 10.51 -8.59
CA LYS A 17 1.83 11.11 -8.21
C LYS A 17 1.95 12.00 -6.98
N LEU A 18 1.41 13.21 -7.08
CA LEU A 18 1.19 14.10 -5.94
C LEU A 18 -0.29 14.05 -5.53
N LYS A 19 -0.55 13.78 -4.25
CA LYS A 19 -1.89 13.85 -3.63
C LYS A 19 -1.89 14.99 -2.59
N PRO A 20 -3.06 15.48 -2.15
CA PRO A 20 -3.12 16.57 -1.17
C PRO A 20 -2.30 16.31 0.11
N GLY A 21 -2.31 15.08 0.64
CA GLY A 21 -1.59 14.71 1.87
C GLY A 21 -0.46 13.68 1.70
N SER A 22 -0.28 13.09 0.52
CA SER A 22 0.76 12.08 0.29
C SER A 22 1.41 12.23 -1.08
N LYS A 23 2.58 11.64 -1.26
CA LYS A 23 3.31 11.63 -2.54
C LYS A 23 3.83 10.24 -2.83
N VAL A 24 3.82 9.86 -4.10
CA VAL A 24 4.31 8.58 -4.60
C VAL A 24 5.51 8.84 -5.49
N ILE A 25 6.65 8.27 -5.13
CA ILE A 25 7.93 8.43 -5.82
C ILE A 25 8.50 7.08 -6.25
N ALA A 26 9.50 7.09 -7.13
CA ALA A 26 10.26 5.91 -7.46
C ALA A 26 11.13 5.45 -6.30
N ALA A 27 11.29 4.14 -6.17
CA ALA A 27 12.13 3.50 -5.18
C ALA A 27 12.74 2.22 -5.74
N GLU A 28 13.76 1.72 -5.07
CA GLU A 28 14.44 0.49 -5.43
C GLU A 28 14.79 -0.29 -4.18
N ILE A 29 14.75 -1.62 -4.26
CA ILE A 29 15.26 -2.51 -3.22
C ILE A 29 16.40 -3.32 -3.81
N LEU A 30 17.51 -3.34 -3.07
CA LEU A 30 18.68 -4.13 -3.37
C LEU A 30 18.67 -5.35 -2.46
N ASN A 31 18.47 -6.53 -3.06
CA ASN A 31 18.53 -7.80 -2.35
C ASN A 31 19.46 -8.75 -3.09
N SER A 32 20.55 -9.15 -2.42
CA SER A 32 21.48 -10.19 -2.90
C SER A 32 22.06 -9.91 -4.30
N GLY A 33 22.33 -8.65 -4.61
CA GLY A 33 22.89 -8.21 -5.90
C GLY A 33 21.85 -7.92 -6.99
N THR A 34 20.56 -8.15 -6.71
CA THR A 34 19.46 -7.82 -7.62
C THR A 34 18.77 -6.52 -7.18
N VAL A 35 18.49 -5.64 -8.14
CA VAL A 35 17.72 -4.42 -7.94
C VAL A 35 16.27 -4.67 -8.37
N PHE A 36 15.34 -4.47 -7.45
CA PHE A 36 13.91 -4.54 -7.69
C PHE A 36 13.32 -3.14 -7.76
N GLN A 37 12.59 -2.84 -8.84
CA GLN A 37 11.91 -1.55 -9.02
C GLN A 37 10.66 -1.49 -8.13
N MET A 38 10.55 -0.42 -7.37
CA MET A 38 9.49 -0.19 -6.40
C MET A 38 8.88 1.21 -6.58
N VAL A 39 7.74 1.41 -5.93
CA VAL A 39 7.18 2.74 -5.67
C VAL A 39 7.11 2.94 -4.16
N ALA A 40 7.39 4.15 -3.70
CA ALA A 40 7.28 4.52 -2.29
C ALA A 40 6.22 5.60 -2.12
N GLU A 41 5.19 5.31 -1.33
CA GLU A 41 4.20 6.30 -0.90
C GLU A 41 4.53 6.78 0.52
N TYR A 42 4.56 8.09 0.73
CA TYR A 42 4.72 8.68 2.06
C TYR A 42 3.72 9.79 2.29
N GLU A 43 3.33 9.97 3.55
CA GLU A 43 2.57 11.14 3.98
C GLU A 43 3.48 12.36 4.03
N ARG A 44 2.97 13.49 3.55
CA ARG A 44 3.70 14.76 3.54
C ARG A 44 3.69 15.44 4.90
N GLN A 45 2.91 14.95 5.86
CA GLN A 45 2.91 15.49 7.22
C GLN A 45 4.12 14.95 7.98
N LYS A 46 4.82 15.83 8.72
CA LYS A 46 5.90 15.39 9.62
C LYS A 46 5.37 14.44 10.70
N MET A 47 5.99 13.27 10.80
CA MET A 47 5.74 12.28 11.85
C MET A 47 6.77 12.39 12.96
N ASP A 48 6.30 12.20 14.18
CA ASP A 48 7.14 12.00 15.37
C ASP A 48 7.43 10.50 15.51
N LEU A 49 8.66 10.09 15.17
CA LEU A 49 9.05 8.68 15.21
C LEU A 49 9.27 8.14 16.62
N SER A 50 9.27 9.00 17.65
CA SER A 50 9.33 8.55 19.05
C SER A 50 7.98 8.05 19.56
N LYS A 51 6.87 8.42 18.89
CA LYS A 51 5.50 8.08 19.29
C LYS A 51 4.98 6.88 18.52
N GLU A 52 4.34 5.92 19.17
CA GLU A 52 3.74 4.76 18.49
C GLU A 52 2.74 5.11 17.36
N SER A 53 2.17 6.31 17.40
CA SER A 53 1.18 6.81 16.43
C SER A 53 1.67 6.83 14.99
N TYR A 54 2.98 7.06 14.73
CA TYR A 54 3.50 7.05 13.35
C TYR A 54 3.28 5.70 12.66
N SER A 55 3.24 4.61 13.44
CA SER A 55 3.16 3.25 12.94
C SER A 55 1.73 2.82 12.60
N ILE A 56 0.72 3.57 13.04
CA ILE A 56 -0.70 3.23 12.86
C ILE A 56 -1.05 3.14 11.38
N TRP A 57 -0.82 4.20 10.60
CA TRP A 57 -1.14 4.23 9.17
C TRP A 57 -0.41 3.12 8.39
N PRO A 58 0.93 2.95 8.53
CA PRO A 58 1.64 1.86 7.87
C PRO A 58 1.13 0.47 8.23
N ASN A 59 0.88 0.22 9.52
CA ASN A 59 0.39 -1.07 10.00
C ASN A 59 -1.02 -1.36 9.48
N CYS A 60 -1.90 -0.36 9.44
CA CYS A 60 -3.23 -0.51 8.86
C CYS A 60 -3.15 -0.92 7.39
N ILE A 61 -2.34 -0.24 6.57
CA ILE A 61 -2.20 -0.58 5.15
C ILE A 61 -1.61 -1.99 4.97
N MET A 62 -0.55 -2.33 5.72
CA MET A 62 0.06 -3.66 5.65
C MET A 62 -0.95 -4.77 5.99
N ARG A 63 -1.75 -4.58 7.05
CA ARG A 63 -2.79 -5.53 7.46
C ARG A 63 -3.90 -5.65 6.40
N SER A 64 -4.36 -4.54 5.82
CA SER A 64 -5.37 -4.57 4.76
C SER A 64 -4.90 -5.35 3.54
N TYR A 65 -3.65 -5.13 3.11
CA TYR A 65 -3.05 -5.87 2.00
C TYR A 65 -2.89 -7.36 2.32
N ALA A 66 -2.42 -7.70 3.52
CA ALA A 66 -2.27 -9.09 3.95
C ALA A 66 -3.61 -9.83 3.99
N ALA A 67 -4.66 -9.21 4.55
CA ALA A 67 -6.01 -9.76 4.56
C ALA A 67 -6.56 -9.93 3.13
N ALA A 68 -6.39 -8.93 2.27
CA ALA A 68 -6.84 -9.00 0.88
C ALA A 68 -6.12 -10.13 0.10
N ARG A 69 -4.81 -10.33 0.32
CA ARG A 69 -4.05 -11.48 -0.24
C ARG A 69 -4.63 -12.82 0.20
N GLN A 70 -4.96 -12.96 1.48
CA GLN A 70 -5.55 -14.21 2.00
C GLN A 70 -6.91 -14.50 1.36
N PHE A 71 -7.78 -13.49 1.28
CA PHE A 71 -9.07 -13.65 0.61
C PHE A 71 -8.92 -13.97 -0.88
N LEU A 72 -7.98 -13.32 -1.58
CA LEU A 72 -7.73 -13.59 -3.00
C LEU A 72 -7.24 -15.03 -3.21
N ALA A 73 -6.37 -15.53 -2.34
CA ALA A 73 -5.90 -16.92 -2.41
C ALA A 73 -7.04 -17.93 -2.22
N GLN A 74 -7.93 -17.69 -1.24
CA GLN A 74 -9.11 -18.52 -1.02
C GLN A 74 -10.09 -18.44 -2.20
N PHE A 75 -10.32 -17.25 -2.76
CA PHE A 75 -11.13 -17.06 -3.95
C PHE A 75 -10.54 -17.80 -5.17
N ALA A 76 -9.24 -17.68 -5.41
CA ALA A 76 -8.57 -18.39 -6.50
C ALA A 76 -8.70 -19.91 -6.35
N HIS A 77 -8.64 -20.42 -5.12
CA HIS A 77 -8.91 -21.84 -4.82
C HIS A 77 -10.37 -22.23 -5.13
N ALA A 78 -11.34 -21.39 -4.80
CA ALA A 78 -12.75 -21.61 -5.11
C ALA A 78 -13.00 -21.61 -6.63
N VAL A 79 -12.41 -20.66 -7.37
CA VAL A 79 -12.49 -20.60 -8.85
C VAL A 79 -11.87 -21.86 -9.48
N LYS A 80 -10.72 -22.31 -8.98
CA LYS A 80 -10.05 -23.52 -9.48
C LYS A 80 -10.93 -24.76 -9.35
N SER A 81 -11.63 -24.87 -8.22
CA SER A 81 -12.47 -26.02 -7.87
C SER A 81 -13.90 -25.97 -8.44
N SER A 82 -14.30 -24.85 -9.05
CA SER A 82 -15.64 -24.65 -9.62
C SER A 82 -15.74 -25.25 -11.03
N ASP A 83 -16.82 -25.98 -11.31
CA ASP A 83 -17.11 -26.51 -12.65
C ASP A 83 -17.62 -25.44 -13.62
N ASP A 84 -18.22 -24.36 -13.10
CA ASP A 84 -18.77 -23.25 -13.89
C ASP A 84 -17.70 -22.31 -14.45
N CYS A 85 -16.46 -22.41 -13.95
CA CYS A 85 -15.36 -21.55 -14.36
C CYS A 85 -14.65 -22.11 -15.61
N SER A 86 -14.54 -21.27 -16.64
CA SER A 86 -13.76 -21.57 -17.84
C SER A 86 -12.27 -21.75 -17.55
N THR A 87 -11.56 -22.44 -18.44
CA THR A 87 -10.11 -22.65 -18.34
C THR A 87 -9.33 -21.34 -18.24
N SER A 88 -9.73 -20.30 -18.99
CA SER A 88 -9.08 -18.98 -18.95
C SER A 88 -9.28 -18.27 -17.61
N GLN A 89 -10.47 -18.35 -17.02
CA GLN A 89 -10.74 -17.84 -15.67
C GLN A 89 -9.89 -18.54 -14.63
N LYS A 90 -9.81 -19.88 -14.67
CA LYS A 90 -8.97 -20.67 -13.75
C LYS A 90 -7.49 -20.31 -13.88
N GLN A 91 -6.98 -20.19 -15.11
CA GLN A 91 -5.59 -19.82 -15.36
C GLN A 91 -5.26 -18.39 -14.91
N LEU A 92 -6.14 -17.43 -15.15
CA LEU A 92 -5.93 -16.05 -14.69
C LEU A 92 -6.02 -15.95 -13.18
N ALA A 93 -7.05 -16.54 -12.55
CA ALA A 93 -7.23 -16.53 -11.10
C ALA A 93 -6.03 -17.15 -10.37
N ALA A 94 -5.43 -18.22 -10.90
CA ALA A 94 -4.23 -18.84 -10.35
C ALA A 94 -2.98 -17.94 -10.40
N LYS A 95 -2.96 -16.93 -11.29
CA LYS A 95 -1.86 -15.97 -11.43
C LYS A 95 -2.10 -14.68 -10.67
N LEU A 96 -3.37 -14.32 -10.39
CA LEU A 96 -3.71 -13.07 -9.71
C LEU A 96 -2.99 -12.99 -8.36
N ARG A 97 -2.34 -11.86 -8.11
CA ARG A 97 -1.68 -11.58 -6.84
C ARG A 97 -1.85 -10.12 -6.47
N ILE A 98 -2.24 -9.88 -5.22
CA ILE A 98 -2.12 -8.54 -4.63
C ILE A 98 -0.66 -8.34 -4.25
N VAL A 99 -0.04 -7.29 -4.77
CA VAL A 99 1.38 -7.00 -4.56
C VAL A 99 1.71 -6.90 -3.08
N ASP A 100 2.94 -7.20 -2.73
CA ASP A 100 3.41 -7.02 -1.37
C ASP A 100 3.63 -5.55 -1.07
N ASN A 101 3.38 -5.20 0.18
CA ASN A 101 3.64 -3.88 0.70
C ASN A 101 4.29 -4.01 2.08
N PHE A 102 5.15 -3.07 2.42
CA PHE A 102 5.76 -3.03 3.73
C PHE A 102 6.19 -1.60 4.07
N PRO A 103 6.13 -1.25 5.37
CA PRO A 103 6.73 -0.02 5.84
C PRO A 103 8.24 -0.09 5.68
N VAL A 104 8.80 1.03 5.29
CA VAL A 104 10.23 1.27 5.29
C VAL A 104 10.46 2.59 6.00
N HIS A 105 11.23 2.50 7.07
CA HIS A 105 11.73 3.66 7.81
C HIS A 105 13.06 4.06 7.20
N HIS A 106 13.31 5.36 7.14
CA HIS A 106 14.66 5.87 6.95
C HIS A 106 15.58 5.23 8.01
N ASP A 107 16.67 4.58 7.57
CA ASP A 107 17.50 3.69 8.39
C ASP A 107 18.21 4.49 9.50
N PHE A 108 17.63 4.52 10.69
CA PHE A 108 18.17 5.25 11.85
C PHE A 108 19.34 4.53 12.53
N MET A 109 19.51 3.22 12.33
CA MET A 109 20.49 2.44 13.10
C MET A 109 21.82 2.21 12.36
N ASN A 110 21.84 2.16 11.03
CA ASN A 110 23.07 1.84 10.30
C ASN A 110 23.67 3.01 9.51
N ARG A 111 22.93 4.10 9.31
CA ARG A 111 23.43 5.31 8.65
C ARG A 111 22.73 6.55 9.19
N GLY A 112 23.38 7.30 10.06
CA GLY A 112 22.99 8.70 10.28
C GLY A 112 22.97 9.44 8.94
N ARG A 113 22.18 10.53 8.85
CA ARG A 113 22.08 11.40 7.65
C ARG A 113 23.44 11.82 7.09
N SER A 114 24.52 11.79 7.87
CA SER A 114 25.89 12.04 7.41
C SER A 114 26.42 11.05 6.38
N GLY A 115 25.83 9.85 6.27
CA GLY A 115 26.25 8.79 5.35
C GLY A 115 25.51 8.74 4.01
N ASP A 116 24.32 9.33 3.91
CA ASP A 116 23.61 9.55 2.65
C ASP A 116 23.62 11.05 2.34
N PRO A 117 24.17 11.49 1.19
CA PRO A 117 24.24 12.91 0.88
C PRO A 117 22.82 13.49 0.89
N TYR A 118 22.62 14.55 1.68
CA TYR A 118 21.40 15.36 1.65
C TYR A 118 21.00 15.62 0.20
N VAL A 119 19.80 15.18 -0.18
CA VAL A 119 19.25 15.46 -1.50
C VAL A 119 18.52 16.79 -1.41
N GLU A 120 19.04 17.80 -2.08
CA GLU A 120 18.38 19.11 -2.20
C GLU A 120 16.93 18.94 -2.69
N GLY A 121 16.00 19.59 -2.00
CA GLY A 121 14.56 19.53 -2.28
C GLY A 121 13.83 18.30 -1.74
N GLN A 122 14.52 17.41 -1.00
CA GLN A 122 13.86 16.22 -0.43
C GLN A 122 12.75 16.57 0.55
N ASP A 123 12.91 17.67 1.32
CA ASP A 123 12.01 18.09 2.41
C ASP A 123 11.12 19.28 2.08
N ASP A 124 11.25 19.86 0.89
CA ASP A 124 10.46 21.02 0.44
C ASP A 124 8.96 20.75 0.39
N ASP A 125 8.58 19.47 0.29
CA ASP A 125 7.19 19.06 0.21
C ASP A 125 6.56 18.71 1.56
N MET A 126 7.31 18.77 2.68
CA MET A 126 6.76 18.47 4.00
C MET A 126 5.86 19.58 4.52
N LEU A 127 4.72 19.16 5.05
CA LEU A 127 3.79 19.96 5.80
C LEU A 127 4.10 19.81 7.29
N PRO A 128 3.85 20.87 8.10
CA PRO A 128 3.99 20.79 9.56
C PRO A 128 3.08 19.70 10.13
N ALA A 129 3.41 19.20 11.32
CA ALA A 129 2.54 18.28 12.05
C ALA A 129 1.19 18.96 12.35
N ARG A 130 0.08 18.18 12.35
CA ARG A 130 -1.22 18.67 12.80
C ARG A 130 -1.16 19.09 14.27
N GLU A 131 -1.71 20.26 14.58
CA GLU A 131 -1.78 20.85 15.93
C GLU A 131 -2.72 20.08 16.90
N ASP A 132 -3.45 19.06 16.42
CA ASP A 132 -4.41 18.28 17.25
C ASP A 132 -3.76 17.30 18.25
N THR A 133 -2.42 17.23 18.33
CA THR A 133 -1.76 16.55 19.45
C THR A 133 -1.78 17.45 20.67
N PRO A 134 -2.37 17.03 21.82
CA PRO A 134 -2.32 17.80 23.04
C PRO A 134 -0.89 18.20 23.35
N GLU A 135 -0.66 19.50 23.56
CA GLU A 135 0.58 20.06 24.09
C GLU A 135 0.81 19.52 25.50
N SER A 136 1.32 18.30 25.62
CA SER A 136 1.87 17.81 26.86
C SER A 136 3.04 16.91 26.54
N TYR A 137 4.18 17.27 27.12
CA TYR A 137 5.53 16.72 26.92
C TYR A 137 6.32 17.38 25.79
N TYR A 138 6.44 18.72 25.82
CA TYR A 138 7.70 19.34 25.42
C TYR A 138 8.75 18.88 26.44
N VAL A 139 9.61 17.94 26.04
CA VAL A 139 10.90 17.76 26.71
C VAL A 139 11.77 18.89 26.20
N ASP A 140 11.95 19.91 27.04
CA ASP A 140 12.80 21.06 26.79
C ASP A 140 14.26 20.58 26.81
N GLY A 141 14.74 20.16 25.65
CA GLY A 141 16.13 19.85 25.36
C GLY A 141 16.44 20.36 23.95
N PRO A 142 17.69 20.75 23.66
CA PRO A 142 18.04 21.28 22.34
C PRO A 142 17.87 20.16 21.32
N HIS A 143 16.72 20.12 20.64
CA HIS A 143 16.59 19.32 19.44
C HIS A 143 17.38 20.00 18.36
N ASP A 144 18.51 19.39 18.00
CA ASP A 144 19.25 19.76 16.81
C ASP A 144 18.32 19.55 15.61
N PRO A 145 17.98 20.58 14.81
CA PRO A 145 17.12 20.44 13.64
C PRO A 145 17.70 19.51 12.55
N GLU A 146 18.94 19.02 12.74
CA GLU A 146 19.59 18.01 11.92
C GLU A 146 19.23 16.55 12.27
N GLU A 147 18.62 16.29 13.43
CA GLU A 147 18.25 14.94 13.86
C GLU A 147 16.79 14.58 13.53
N GLU A 148 16.67 13.49 12.78
CA GLU A 148 15.52 12.57 12.62
C GLU A 148 14.66 12.60 11.33
N PRO A 149 14.45 11.41 10.72
CA PRO A 149 13.59 11.25 9.57
C PRO A 149 12.11 11.19 9.97
N SER A 150 11.39 12.29 9.83
CA SER A 150 9.94 12.35 10.09
C SER A 150 9.04 11.64 9.05
N ARG A 151 9.60 10.72 8.24
CA ARG A 151 8.91 10.06 7.13
C ARG A 151 8.90 8.55 7.27
N VAL A 152 7.74 7.97 7.00
CA VAL A 152 7.59 6.53 6.79
C VAL A 152 7.11 6.30 5.36
N PHE A 153 7.79 5.41 4.66
CA PHE A 153 7.42 5.01 3.31
C PHE A 153 6.66 3.70 3.35
N ILE A 154 5.64 3.57 2.50
CA ILE A 154 5.05 2.29 2.13
C ILE A 154 5.59 1.95 0.76
N MET A 155 6.44 0.92 0.73
CA MET A 155 7.00 0.41 -0.51
C MET A 155 6.09 -0.67 -1.11
N GLU A 156 5.89 -0.60 -2.42
CA GLU A 156 5.14 -1.56 -3.21
C GLU A 156 5.88 -1.85 -4.52
N GLU A 157 5.67 -3.03 -5.10
CA GLU A 157 6.25 -3.39 -6.40
C GLU A 157 5.83 -2.37 -7.48
N HIS A 158 6.79 -1.93 -8.30
CA HIS A 158 6.46 -1.09 -9.45
C HIS A 158 5.74 -1.91 -10.52
N ILE A 159 4.50 -1.55 -10.81
CA ILE A 159 3.68 -2.20 -11.83
C ILE A 159 3.72 -1.37 -13.12
N GLU A 160 4.34 -1.90 -14.17
CA GLU A 160 4.29 -1.29 -15.50
C GLU A 160 2.86 -1.34 -16.08
N GLY A 161 2.42 -0.25 -16.72
CA GLY A 161 1.05 -0.14 -17.23
C GLY A 161 -0.02 0.00 -16.14
N TYR A 162 0.35 0.45 -14.94
CA TYR A 162 -0.55 0.67 -13.82
C TYR A 162 -1.78 1.49 -14.21
N SER A 163 -2.96 0.92 -13.97
CA SER A 163 -4.25 1.54 -14.28
C SER A 163 -5.31 1.20 -13.23
N THR A 164 -6.46 1.84 -13.30
CA THR A 164 -7.62 1.43 -12.49
C THR A 164 -8.28 0.23 -13.14
N LEU A 165 -8.44 -0.87 -12.40
CA LEU A 165 -9.10 -2.09 -12.87
C LEU A 165 -10.57 -2.11 -12.47
N LEU A 166 -10.87 -1.80 -11.20
CA LEU A 166 -12.23 -1.71 -10.68
C LEU A 166 -12.31 -0.57 -9.66
N SER A 167 -13.00 0.52 -10.02
CA SER A 167 -13.07 1.73 -9.18
C SER A 167 -14.11 1.60 -8.07
N ALA A 168 -13.76 2.04 -6.86
CA ALA A 168 -14.70 2.10 -5.73
C ALA A 168 -15.85 3.12 -5.92
N ALA A 169 -15.68 4.10 -6.82
CA ALA A 169 -16.70 5.10 -7.10
C ALA A 169 -17.79 4.61 -8.09
N THR A 170 -17.55 3.47 -8.75
CA THR A 170 -18.48 2.92 -9.73
C THR A 170 -19.67 2.28 -9.01
N LYS A 171 -20.87 2.83 -9.22
CA LYS A 171 -22.12 2.28 -8.66
C LYS A 171 -22.63 1.09 -9.46
N ASP A 172 -22.52 1.17 -10.79
CA ASP A 172 -22.91 0.13 -11.73
C ASP A 172 -21.70 -0.25 -12.59
N TYR A 173 -21.21 -1.47 -12.43
CA TYR A 173 -20.03 -1.95 -13.17
C TYR A 173 -20.34 -2.34 -14.62
N TYR A 174 -21.62 -2.43 -15.00
CA TYR A 174 -22.09 -2.90 -16.32
C TYR A 174 -21.40 -4.21 -16.77
N ILE A 175 -21.10 -5.10 -15.82
CA ILE A 175 -20.42 -6.36 -16.10
C ILE A 175 -21.43 -7.35 -16.66
N SER A 176 -21.06 -7.96 -17.78
CA SER A 176 -21.82 -9.00 -18.47
C SER A 176 -20.92 -10.18 -18.79
N ASN A 177 -21.49 -11.27 -19.30
CA ASN A 177 -20.74 -12.46 -19.71
C ASN A 177 -19.74 -12.19 -20.85
N HIS A 178 -19.82 -11.04 -21.52
CA HIS A 178 -18.89 -10.61 -22.57
C HIS A 178 -17.77 -9.68 -22.07
N SER A 179 -17.79 -9.30 -20.78
CA SER A 179 -16.74 -8.50 -20.17
C SER A 179 -15.41 -9.25 -20.14
N LYS A 180 -14.30 -8.51 -19.98
CA LYS A 180 -12.97 -9.13 -19.91
C LYS A 180 -12.91 -10.06 -18.70
N THR A 181 -12.14 -11.15 -18.83
CA THR A 181 -11.97 -12.13 -17.75
C THR A 181 -11.51 -11.50 -16.44
N ILE A 182 -10.65 -10.48 -16.49
CA ILE A 182 -10.21 -9.75 -15.29
C ILE A 182 -11.37 -9.03 -14.60
N ASP A 183 -12.22 -8.33 -15.35
CA ASP A 183 -13.34 -7.57 -14.79
C ASP A 183 -14.33 -8.51 -14.09
N LEU A 184 -14.62 -9.64 -14.74
CA LEU A 184 -15.42 -10.73 -14.18
C LEU A 184 -14.80 -11.26 -12.88
N LEU A 185 -13.52 -11.61 -12.89
CA LEU A 185 -12.86 -12.18 -11.71
C LEU A 185 -12.77 -11.19 -10.55
N LEU A 186 -12.44 -9.92 -10.79
CA LEU A 186 -12.33 -8.91 -9.73
C LEU A 186 -13.69 -8.57 -9.13
N HIS A 187 -14.73 -8.46 -9.95
CA HIS A 187 -16.08 -8.24 -9.46
C HIS A 187 -16.61 -9.47 -8.72
N SER A 188 -16.41 -10.68 -9.26
CA SER A 188 -16.73 -11.92 -8.56
C SER A 188 -15.96 -12.05 -7.25
N PHE A 189 -14.70 -11.62 -7.18
CA PHE A 189 -13.92 -11.60 -5.96
C PHE A 189 -14.54 -10.67 -4.91
N GLN A 190 -14.93 -9.45 -5.30
CA GLN A 190 -15.63 -8.50 -4.43
C GLN A 190 -16.93 -9.10 -3.85
N HIS A 191 -17.76 -9.71 -4.69
CA HIS A 191 -18.99 -10.40 -4.29
C HIS A 191 -18.71 -11.63 -3.41
N TRP A 192 -17.68 -12.40 -3.75
CA TRP A 192 -17.30 -13.58 -3.00
C TRP A 192 -16.86 -13.21 -1.58
N VAL A 193 -16.06 -12.15 -1.38
CA VAL A 193 -15.69 -11.68 -0.03
C VAL A 193 -16.92 -11.23 0.75
N HIS A 194 -17.83 -10.50 0.11
CA HIS A 194 -19.09 -10.09 0.71
C HIS A 194 -19.89 -11.31 1.20
N ALA A 195 -20.10 -12.30 0.35
CA ALA A 195 -20.81 -13.52 0.72
C ALA A 195 -20.07 -14.34 1.79
N HIS A 196 -18.76 -14.51 1.65
CA HIS A 196 -17.91 -15.29 2.56
C HIS A 196 -17.87 -14.70 3.97
N THR A 197 -17.91 -13.38 4.08
CA THR A 197 -17.96 -12.65 5.36
C THR A 197 -19.39 -12.38 5.82
N LYS A 198 -20.40 -13.01 5.20
CA LYS A 198 -21.83 -12.85 5.55
C LYS A 198 -22.30 -11.39 5.53
N GLY A 199 -21.80 -10.61 4.56
CA GLY A 199 -22.13 -9.21 4.37
C GLY A 199 -21.43 -8.25 5.32
N GLN A 200 -20.44 -8.71 6.09
CA GLN A 200 -19.73 -7.85 7.03
C GLN A 200 -18.73 -6.92 6.34
N MET A 201 -18.11 -7.35 5.25
CA MET A 201 -17.14 -6.53 4.54
C MET A 201 -17.05 -6.87 3.06
N THR A 202 -16.42 -5.98 2.30
CA THR A 202 -16.06 -6.24 0.90
C THR A 202 -14.69 -5.62 0.58
N ILE A 203 -14.12 -5.98 -0.56
CA ILE A 203 -12.84 -5.42 -1.03
C ILE A 203 -13.05 -4.76 -2.37
N THR A 204 -12.61 -3.51 -2.51
CA THR A 204 -12.81 -2.68 -3.69
C THR A 204 -11.54 -1.90 -4.06
N ASN A 205 -11.67 -0.95 -4.99
CA ASN A 205 -10.63 -0.03 -5.45
C ASN A 205 -9.42 -0.73 -6.10
N PHE A 206 -9.66 -1.83 -6.82
CA PHE A 206 -8.60 -2.60 -7.47
C PHE A 206 -7.91 -1.78 -8.56
N LYS A 207 -6.59 -1.66 -8.45
CA LYS A 207 -5.70 -0.99 -9.42
C LYS A 207 -4.55 -1.93 -9.77
N GLY A 208 -3.78 -1.60 -10.79
CA GLY A 208 -2.62 -2.37 -11.21
C GLY A 208 -2.66 -2.70 -12.70
N ASN A 209 -2.05 -3.83 -13.05
CA ASN A 209 -2.02 -4.37 -14.40
C ASN A 209 -1.96 -5.90 -14.25
N PRO A 210 -3.00 -6.64 -14.68
CA PRO A 210 -3.09 -8.08 -14.43
C PRO A 210 -1.83 -8.82 -14.89
N PRO A 211 -1.33 -9.78 -14.08
CA PRO A 211 -2.01 -10.35 -12.92
C PRO A 211 -1.78 -9.61 -11.59
N LEU A 212 -1.06 -8.48 -11.58
CA LEU A 212 -0.72 -7.73 -10.37
C LEU A 212 -1.83 -6.75 -9.99
N ILE A 213 -2.33 -6.88 -8.76
CA ILE A 213 -3.34 -6.02 -8.17
C ILE A 213 -2.71 -5.21 -7.03
N ALA A 214 -3.08 -3.94 -6.90
CA ALA A 214 -2.59 -3.03 -5.88
C ALA A 214 -3.72 -2.18 -5.31
N LYS A 215 -3.43 -1.53 -4.19
CA LYS A 215 -4.30 -0.62 -3.43
C LYS A 215 -5.69 -1.19 -3.11
N PRO A 216 -5.82 -2.48 -2.68
CA PRO A 216 -7.11 -3.00 -2.25
C PRO A 216 -7.62 -2.18 -1.07
N GLN A 217 -8.91 -1.86 -1.09
CA GLN A 217 -9.59 -1.17 -0.01
C GLN A 217 -10.60 -2.11 0.63
N ILE A 218 -10.40 -2.43 1.90
CA ILE A 218 -11.38 -3.17 2.70
C ILE A 218 -12.41 -2.16 3.20
N VAL A 219 -13.69 -2.47 2.99
CA VAL A 219 -14.82 -1.67 3.46
C VAL A 219 -15.62 -2.52 4.43
N ASP A 220 -15.76 -2.04 5.67
CA ASP A 220 -16.71 -2.61 6.64
C ASP A 220 -18.12 -2.15 6.26
N LEU A 221 -19.04 -3.11 6.16
CA LEU A 221 -20.43 -2.88 5.79
C LEU A 221 -21.37 -2.96 7.00
N ASN A 222 -20.84 -3.32 8.17
CA ASN A 222 -21.57 -3.21 9.42
C ASN A 222 -21.58 -1.75 9.87
N ASN A 223 -22.54 -0.98 9.38
CA ASN A 223 -22.83 0.38 9.86
C ASN A 223 -23.40 0.40 11.29
N LYS A 224 -22.71 -0.17 12.28
CA LYS A 224 -23.03 0.03 13.70
C LYS A 224 -22.31 1.23 14.30
N TYR A 225 -21.24 1.69 13.66
CA TYR A 225 -20.50 2.90 14.07
C TYR A 225 -20.12 3.65 12.79
N GLY A 226 -20.57 4.90 12.66
CA GLY A 226 -20.41 5.70 11.44
C GLY A 226 -18.95 5.85 10.99
N ASN A 227 -18.77 6.18 9.71
CA ASN A 227 -17.45 6.42 9.09
C ASN A 227 -16.54 7.26 10.00
N PHE A 228 -15.42 6.68 10.43
CA PHE A 228 -14.32 7.42 11.04
C PHE A 228 -13.46 8.07 9.94
#